data_AF-A0A414MD25-F1
#
_entry.id   AF-A0A414MD25-F1
#
_cell.length_a   1.000
_cell.length_b   1.000
_cell.length_c   1.000
_cell.angle_alpha   90.00
_cell.angle_beta   90.00
_cell.angle_gamma   90.00
#
_symmetry.space_group_name_H-M   'P 1'
#
loop_
_entity.id
_entity.type
_entity.pdbx_description
1 polymer ?
#
loop_
_entity_poly.entity_id
_entity_poly.type
_entity_poly.pdbx_seq_one_letter_code
_entity_poly.pdbx_strand_id
1 'polypeptide(L)'
;MGEKGMKWLGQLWQSFLSVVKILLQSKWHTHLPSSFGNPEELLILANGPSLSRTVQEAPEFIKGKTLLAVNFCATSPMFEQLRPEIYLIADPLFWIVPEKRVQLFQTLAEKTTWPMNFFVPARALKNKEWQPMLAGNPNIRLCIYNTTPIEGFQGFCNWIFNRGWGVPRPHNVLIPSIAIGLRLPFRKIYLAGADHSWLPEITVTDDNVVLMHQKHFYDQNKSQAATVKQENLNSARLYTILYHMYVAFKSYFVLEDYARKLGKEVINITPASYIDAFKRMKI
;
A
#
# COMPACT_ATOMS: atom_id res chain seq x y z
N MET A 1 17.22 -19.77 30.10
CA MET A 1 17.22 -18.58 29.21
C MET A 1 15.77 -18.16 29.04
N GLY A 2 15.34 -17.04 29.65
CA GLY A 2 13.90 -16.68 29.73
C GLY A 2 13.31 -16.20 28.40
N GLU A 3 11.97 -16.10 28.32
CA GLU A 3 11.21 -15.62 27.14
C GLU A 3 11.75 -14.30 26.55
N LYS A 4 12.19 -13.38 27.41
CA LYS A 4 12.81 -12.11 27.00
C LYS A 4 14.11 -12.33 26.20
N GLY A 5 14.94 -13.29 26.60
CA GLY A 5 16.18 -13.64 25.90
C GLY A 5 15.90 -14.26 24.53
N MET A 6 14.89 -15.13 24.44
CA MET A 6 14.45 -15.72 23.17
C MET A 6 13.88 -14.67 22.21
N LYS A 7 13.07 -13.74 22.71
CA LYS A 7 12.54 -12.62 21.91
C LYS A 7 13.66 -11.73 21.36
N TRP A 8 14.66 -11.43 22.20
CA TRP A 8 15.79 -10.60 21.82
C TRP A 8 16.65 -11.28 20.73
N LEU A 9 16.99 -12.56 20.91
CA LEU A 9 17.70 -13.35 19.89
C LEU A 9 16.91 -13.44 18.58
N GLY A 10 15.59 -13.59 18.67
CA GLY A 10 14.70 -13.53 17.51
C GLY A 10 14.78 -12.20 16.77
N GLN A 11 14.77 -11.07 17.48
CA GLN A 11 14.92 -9.74 16.86
C GLN A 11 16.30 -9.55 16.23
N LEU A 12 17.37 -10.02 16.87
CA LEU A 12 18.72 -9.98 16.32
C LEU A 12 18.81 -10.76 15.00
N TRP A 13 18.27 -11.98 14.99
CA TRP A 13 18.23 -12.81 13.79
C TRP A 13 17.42 -12.17 12.66
N GLN A 14 16.25 -11.61 12.97
CA GLN A 14 15.44 -10.90 11.97
C GLN A 14 16.15 -9.65 11.41
N SER A 15 16.84 -8.89 12.27
CA SER A 15 17.67 -7.77 11.82
C SER A 15 18.77 -8.22 10.86
N PHE A 16 19.49 -9.31 11.18
CA PHE A 16 20.49 -9.89 10.30
C PHE A 16 19.89 -10.31 8.95
N LEU A 17 18.78 -11.05 8.95
CA LEU A 17 18.09 -11.46 7.72
C LEU A 17 17.63 -10.26 6.88
N SER A 18 17.20 -9.18 7.53
CA SER A 18 16.83 -7.95 6.83
C SER A 18 18.02 -7.31 6.13
N VAL A 19 19.20 -7.29 6.75
CA VAL A 19 20.44 -6.82 6.08
C VAL A 19 20.73 -7.66 4.84
N VAL A 20 20.66 -8.99 4.94
CA VAL A 20 20.86 -9.89 3.78
C VAL A 20 19.86 -9.59 2.67
N LYS A 21 18.56 -9.44 3.01
CA LYS A 21 17.52 -9.09 2.02
C LYS A 21 17.80 -7.75 1.34
N ILE A 22 18.27 -6.74 2.08
CA ILE A 22 18.62 -5.43 1.53
C ILE A 22 19.74 -5.56 0.50
N LEU A 23 20.83 -6.26 0.85
CA LEU A 23 21.97 -6.47 -0.05
C LEU A 23 21.55 -7.14 -1.37
N LEU A 24 20.60 -8.07 -1.30
CA LEU A 24 20.16 -8.87 -2.45
C LEU A 24 19.05 -8.23 -3.29
N GLN A 25 18.17 -7.43 -2.68
CA GLN A 25 16.89 -7.04 -3.30
C GLN A 25 16.70 -5.53 -3.44
N SER A 26 17.40 -4.72 -2.64
CA SER A 26 17.13 -3.28 -2.55
C SER A 26 18.00 -2.46 -3.50
N LYS A 27 17.41 -1.41 -4.05
CA LYS A 27 18.12 -0.31 -4.71
C LYS A 27 18.57 0.71 -3.66
N TRP A 28 19.86 1.01 -3.62
CA TRP A 28 20.45 1.91 -2.64
C TRP A 28 20.05 3.38 -2.82
N HIS A 29 19.90 3.79 -4.08
CA HIS A 29 19.59 5.15 -4.47
C HIS A 29 18.20 5.17 -5.12
N THR A 30 17.22 5.68 -4.39
CA THR A 30 15.86 5.95 -4.90
C THR A 30 15.60 7.43 -4.76
N HIS A 31 15.22 8.07 -5.88
CA HIS A 31 14.89 9.49 -5.89
C HIS A 31 13.45 9.68 -5.38
N LEU A 32 13.27 10.59 -4.43
CA LEU A 32 11.94 11.02 -3.97
C LEU A 32 11.59 12.39 -4.58
N PRO A 33 10.35 12.60 -5.01
CA PRO A 33 9.87 13.93 -5.38
C PRO A 33 9.95 14.90 -4.19
N SER A 34 10.21 16.18 -4.51
CA SER A 34 10.49 17.23 -3.53
C SER A 34 9.45 18.36 -3.50
N SER A 35 8.51 18.39 -4.43
CA SER A 35 7.50 19.45 -4.56
C SER A 35 6.11 18.88 -4.71
N PHE A 36 5.15 19.45 -3.99
CA PHE A 36 3.75 19.05 -3.92
C PHE A 36 2.86 20.27 -3.72
N GLY A 37 1.61 20.20 -4.18
CA GLY A 37 0.61 21.26 -4.01
C GLY A 37 0.38 21.63 -2.54
N ASN A 38 0.32 20.62 -1.65
CA ASN A 38 0.31 20.81 -0.21
C ASN A 38 1.43 19.96 0.43
N PRO A 39 2.54 20.57 0.88
CA PRO A 39 3.66 19.82 1.44
C PRO A 39 3.44 19.30 2.87
N GLU A 40 2.37 19.71 3.56
CA GLU A 40 2.10 19.37 4.97
C GLU A 40 1.12 18.19 5.11
N GLU A 41 0.13 18.09 4.21
CA GLU A 41 -0.95 17.11 4.32
C GLU A 41 -1.05 16.19 3.09
N LEU A 42 -0.96 14.89 3.35
CA LEU A 42 -1.20 13.82 2.38
C LEU A 42 -2.52 13.12 2.68
N LEU A 43 -3.35 12.89 1.67
CA LEU A 43 -4.49 11.98 1.75
C LEU A 43 -4.24 10.77 0.85
N ILE A 44 -4.13 9.59 1.47
CA ILE A 44 -4.01 8.32 0.76
C ILE A 44 -5.42 7.79 0.48
N LEU A 45 -5.74 7.67 -0.81
CA LEU A 45 -6.95 7.09 -1.36
C LEU A 45 -6.70 5.59 -1.58
N ALA A 46 -7.05 4.77 -0.58
CA ALA A 46 -6.98 3.31 -0.68
C ALA A 46 -8.21 2.74 -1.41
N ASN A 47 -8.23 1.44 -1.68
CA ASN A 47 -9.21 0.83 -2.60
C ASN A 47 -10.40 0.14 -1.93
N GLY A 48 -10.66 0.44 -0.66
CA GLY A 48 -11.79 -0.13 0.06
C GLY A 48 -13.13 0.55 -0.29
N PRO A 49 -14.26 -0.14 -0.05
CA PRO A 49 -15.58 0.24 -0.56
C PRO A 49 -16.08 1.59 -0.05
N SER A 50 -15.63 2.04 1.13
CA SER A 50 -16.06 3.33 1.68
C SER A 50 -15.46 4.56 0.97
N LEU A 51 -14.44 4.40 0.12
CA LEU A 51 -13.78 5.52 -0.55
C LEU A 51 -14.76 6.39 -1.35
N SER A 52 -15.66 5.76 -2.12
CA SER A 52 -16.62 6.46 -2.97
C SER A 52 -17.50 7.40 -2.15
N ARG A 53 -17.95 6.94 -0.98
CA ARG A 53 -18.73 7.72 -0.03
C ARG A 53 -17.92 8.89 0.52
N THR A 54 -16.68 8.68 0.95
CA THR A 54 -15.79 9.77 1.41
C THR A 54 -15.63 10.86 0.35
N VAL A 55 -15.41 10.47 -0.91
CA VAL A 55 -15.24 11.41 -2.03
C VAL A 55 -16.52 12.21 -2.30
N GLN A 56 -17.69 11.61 -2.14
CA GLN A 56 -18.98 12.27 -2.35
C GLN A 56 -19.40 13.17 -1.18
N GLU A 57 -19.21 12.70 0.06
CA GLU A 57 -19.76 13.36 1.26
C GLU A 57 -18.80 14.40 1.86
N ALA A 58 -17.49 14.27 1.64
CA ALA A 58 -16.48 15.15 2.23
C ALA A 58 -15.53 15.83 1.21
N PRO A 59 -16.03 16.42 0.10
CA PRO A 59 -15.18 17.02 -0.92
C PRO A 59 -14.32 18.19 -0.39
N GLU A 60 -14.85 18.99 0.53
CA GLU A 60 -14.10 20.10 1.14
C GLU A 60 -12.95 19.62 2.04
N PHE A 61 -13.05 18.43 2.63
CA PHE A 61 -11.94 17.85 3.41
C PHE A 61 -10.78 17.44 2.49
N ILE A 62 -11.11 16.89 1.32
CA ILE A 62 -10.16 16.42 0.31
C ILE A 62 -9.46 17.60 -0.35
N LYS A 63 -10.19 18.68 -0.59
CA LYS A 63 -9.71 19.88 -1.26
C LYS A 63 -8.49 20.47 -0.55
N GLY A 64 -7.49 20.85 -1.34
CA GLY A 64 -6.27 21.46 -0.85
C GLY A 64 -5.27 20.50 -0.20
N LYS A 65 -5.51 19.19 -0.21
CA LYS A 65 -4.51 18.18 0.20
C LYS A 65 -3.80 17.59 -1.01
N THR A 66 -2.55 17.17 -0.83
CA THR A 66 -1.90 16.33 -1.83
C THR A 66 -2.47 14.92 -1.74
N LEU A 67 -2.79 14.32 -2.89
CA LEU A 67 -3.47 13.03 -2.95
C LEU A 67 -2.53 11.93 -3.45
N LEU A 68 -2.64 10.75 -2.84
CA LEU A 68 -1.98 9.51 -3.28
C LEU A 68 -3.04 8.48 -3.62
N ALA A 69 -3.14 8.10 -4.90
CA ALA A 69 -4.01 7.01 -5.36
C ALA A 69 -3.23 5.71 -5.55
N VAL A 70 -3.92 4.56 -5.45
CA VAL A 70 -3.25 3.25 -5.48
C VAL A 70 -3.87 2.22 -6.43
N ASN A 71 -3.01 1.30 -6.92
CA ASN A 71 -3.39 0.12 -7.70
C ASN A 71 -4.36 0.42 -8.86
N PHE A 72 -5.62 -0.04 -8.82
CA PHE A 72 -6.61 0.14 -9.89
C PHE A 72 -7.44 1.42 -9.78
N CYS A 73 -7.11 2.37 -8.89
CA CYS A 73 -7.87 3.62 -8.76
C CYS A 73 -8.03 4.36 -10.11
N ALA A 74 -7.04 4.27 -11.00
CA ALA A 74 -7.06 4.88 -12.34
C ALA A 74 -8.23 4.42 -13.23
N THR A 75 -8.83 3.25 -12.97
CA THR A 75 -9.96 2.75 -13.76
C THR A 75 -11.29 3.37 -13.34
N SER A 76 -11.33 4.13 -12.25
CA SER A 76 -12.52 4.83 -11.77
C SER A 76 -12.58 6.27 -12.28
N PRO A 77 -13.79 6.83 -12.55
CA PRO A 77 -13.95 8.24 -12.88
C PRO A 77 -13.36 9.21 -11.84
N MET A 78 -13.27 8.80 -10.57
CA MET A 78 -12.69 9.64 -9.51
C MET A 78 -11.21 9.98 -9.75
N PHE A 79 -10.47 9.16 -10.52
CA PHE A 79 -9.07 9.43 -10.80
C PHE A 79 -8.87 10.76 -11.53
N GLU A 80 -9.64 10.99 -12.59
CA GLU A 80 -9.57 12.21 -13.41
C GLU A 80 -10.17 13.42 -12.68
N GLN A 81 -11.14 13.18 -11.78
CA GLN A 81 -11.76 14.22 -10.95
C GLN A 81 -10.81 14.70 -9.85
N LEU A 82 -10.14 13.77 -9.16
CA LEU A 82 -9.29 14.06 -8.00
C LEU A 82 -7.87 14.46 -8.39
N ARG A 83 -7.39 14.04 -9.57
CA ARG A 83 -6.07 14.38 -10.12
C ARG A 83 -4.92 14.18 -9.12
N PRO A 84 -4.69 12.96 -8.62
CA PRO A 84 -3.67 12.72 -7.60
C PRO A 84 -2.26 13.05 -8.09
N GLU A 85 -1.49 13.73 -7.26
CA GLU A 85 -0.08 14.08 -7.54
C GLU A 85 0.87 12.89 -7.33
N ILE A 86 0.41 11.87 -6.58
CA ILE A 86 1.16 10.65 -6.31
C ILE A 86 0.30 9.45 -6.70
N TYR A 87 0.91 8.49 -7.38
CA TYR A 87 0.26 7.22 -7.70
C TYR A 87 1.19 6.06 -7.35
N LEU A 88 0.71 5.06 -6.61
CA LEU A 88 1.54 3.95 -6.16
C LEU A 88 0.91 2.61 -6.48
N ILE A 89 1.71 1.70 -7.04
CA ILE A 89 1.31 0.32 -7.27
C ILE A 89 2.14 -0.65 -6.45
N ALA A 90 1.51 -1.68 -5.91
CA ALA A 90 2.20 -2.77 -5.20
C ALA A 90 1.70 -4.17 -5.60
N ASP A 91 0.51 -4.25 -6.22
CA ASP A 91 -0.15 -5.51 -6.52
C ASP A 91 0.69 -6.42 -7.45
N PRO A 92 0.93 -7.68 -7.08
CA PRO A 92 1.54 -8.68 -7.96
C PRO A 92 0.81 -8.88 -9.30
N LEU A 93 -0.51 -8.63 -9.36
CA LEU A 93 -1.34 -8.83 -10.55
C LEU A 93 -0.81 -8.06 -11.77
N PHE A 94 -0.22 -6.88 -11.57
CA PHE A 94 0.37 -6.09 -12.65
C PHE A 94 1.58 -6.77 -13.30
N TRP A 95 2.15 -7.79 -12.67
CA TRP A 95 3.32 -8.51 -13.18
C TRP A 95 2.97 -9.92 -13.63
N ILE A 96 1.94 -10.56 -13.06
CA ILE A 96 1.57 -11.94 -13.37
C ILE A 96 0.38 -12.06 -14.35
N VAL A 97 -0.47 -11.04 -14.47
CA VAL A 97 -1.63 -11.04 -15.37
C VAL A 97 -1.46 -9.95 -16.44
N PRO A 98 -1.10 -10.31 -17.69
CA PRO A 98 -0.85 -9.35 -18.78
C PRO A 98 -2.02 -8.39 -19.01
N GLU A 99 -3.26 -8.87 -18.96
CA GLU A 99 -4.46 -8.05 -19.21
C GLU A 99 -4.61 -6.95 -18.17
N LYS A 100 -4.35 -7.27 -16.90
CA LYS A 100 -4.40 -6.30 -15.79
C LYS A 100 -3.27 -5.28 -15.86
N ARG A 101 -2.11 -5.71 -16.34
CA ARG A 101 -1.00 -4.81 -16.63
C ARG A 101 -1.40 -3.82 -17.72
N VAL A 102 -1.75 -4.32 -18.90
CA VAL A 102 -2.16 -3.49 -20.05
C VAL A 102 -3.26 -2.52 -19.64
N GLN A 103 -4.31 -3.02 -18.97
CA GLN A 103 -5.41 -2.20 -18.46
C GLN A 103 -4.91 -1.03 -17.62
N LEU A 104 -4.10 -1.27 -16.58
CA LEU A 104 -3.64 -0.20 -15.70
C LEU A 104 -2.74 0.80 -16.44
N PHE A 105 -1.70 0.32 -17.12
CA PHE A 105 -0.65 1.19 -17.66
C PHE A 105 -1.17 2.03 -18.84
N GLN A 106 -2.03 1.48 -19.71
CA GLN A 106 -2.68 2.26 -20.75
C GLN A 106 -3.65 3.28 -20.16
N THR A 107 -4.47 2.89 -19.17
CA THR A 107 -5.39 3.81 -18.50
C THR A 107 -4.64 4.99 -17.87
N LEU A 108 -3.50 4.74 -17.22
CA LEU A 108 -2.64 5.79 -16.68
C LEU A 108 -2.10 6.69 -17.79
N ALA A 109 -1.58 6.10 -18.88
CA ALA A 109 -1.03 6.86 -20.00
C ALA A 109 -2.07 7.77 -20.68
N GLU A 110 -3.29 7.28 -20.86
CA GLU A 110 -4.37 8.00 -21.54
C GLU A 110 -4.99 9.09 -20.67
N LYS A 111 -5.25 8.79 -19.39
CA LYS A 111 -6.05 9.67 -18.52
C LYS A 111 -5.23 10.71 -17.77
N THR A 112 -3.93 10.48 -17.57
CA THR A 112 -3.09 11.38 -16.77
C THR A 112 -2.68 12.60 -17.59
N THR A 113 -3.37 13.71 -17.36
CA THR A 113 -3.14 15.00 -18.05
C THR A 113 -2.53 16.07 -17.15
N TRP A 114 -2.12 15.71 -15.93
CA TRP A 114 -1.51 16.58 -14.92
C TRP A 114 -0.22 15.95 -14.38
N PRO A 115 0.76 16.75 -13.90
CA PRO A 115 1.99 16.22 -13.32
C PRO A 115 1.72 15.23 -12.18
N MET A 116 2.24 14.01 -12.31
CA MET A 116 2.02 12.93 -11.34
C MET A 116 3.30 12.12 -11.12
N ASN A 117 3.63 11.88 -9.86
CA ASN A 117 4.74 11.03 -9.46
C ASN A 117 4.27 9.58 -9.33
N PHE A 118 4.71 8.72 -10.22
CA PHE A 118 4.29 7.34 -10.29
C PHE A 118 5.31 6.40 -9.65
N PHE A 119 4.97 5.88 -8.46
CA PHE A 119 5.78 4.98 -7.66
C PHE A 119 5.61 3.52 -8.09
N VAL A 120 6.71 2.95 -8.58
CA VAL A 120 6.79 1.56 -9.07
C VAL A 120 7.79 0.77 -8.22
N PRO A 121 7.45 -0.47 -7.81
CA PRO A 121 8.37 -1.34 -7.07
C PRO A 121 9.64 -1.61 -7.88
N ALA A 122 10.81 -1.59 -7.24
CA ALA A 122 12.10 -1.88 -7.89
C ALA A 122 12.12 -3.25 -8.59
N ARG A 123 11.40 -4.24 -8.06
CA ARG A 123 11.25 -5.57 -8.69
C ARG A 123 10.62 -5.52 -10.09
N ALA A 124 9.76 -4.53 -10.34
CA ALA A 124 9.08 -4.35 -11.63
C ALA A 124 10.04 -3.94 -12.75
N LEU A 125 11.22 -3.41 -12.42
CA LEU A 125 12.22 -3.03 -13.42
C LEU A 125 12.82 -4.24 -14.15
N LYS A 126 12.63 -5.47 -13.63
CA LYS A 126 13.04 -6.70 -14.31
C LYS A 126 12.20 -6.98 -15.55
N ASN A 127 10.92 -6.61 -15.53
CA ASN A 127 10.03 -6.72 -16.69
C ASN A 127 9.88 -5.33 -17.32
N LYS A 128 10.32 -5.17 -18.57
CA LYS A 128 10.29 -3.87 -19.27
C LYS A 128 9.01 -3.64 -20.09
N GLU A 129 8.11 -4.60 -20.19
CA GLU A 129 6.94 -4.55 -21.10
C GLU A 129 5.98 -3.38 -20.79
N TRP A 130 5.95 -2.90 -19.55
CA TRP A 130 5.10 -1.77 -19.15
C TRP A 130 5.71 -0.41 -19.48
N GLN A 131 7.03 -0.31 -19.67
CA GLN A 131 7.70 0.99 -19.85
C GLN A 131 7.28 1.69 -21.15
N PRO A 132 7.20 1.01 -22.31
CA PRO A 132 6.72 1.63 -23.55
C PRO A 132 5.30 2.19 -23.44
N MET A 133 4.44 1.58 -22.62
CA MET A 133 3.05 2.03 -22.43
C MET A 133 2.97 3.42 -21.79
N LEU A 134 3.95 3.79 -20.98
CA LEU A 134 4.02 5.10 -20.32
C LEU A 134 4.97 6.09 -20.98
N ALA A 135 5.87 5.62 -21.86
CA ALA A 135 6.97 6.43 -22.40
C ALA A 135 6.52 7.69 -23.14
N GLY A 136 5.31 7.69 -23.70
CA GLY A 136 4.74 8.82 -24.43
C GLY A 136 4.09 9.91 -23.56
N ASN A 137 3.89 9.68 -22.25
CA ASN A 137 3.19 10.65 -21.40
C ASN A 137 4.19 11.50 -20.58
N PRO A 138 4.37 12.80 -20.91
CA PRO A 138 5.32 13.67 -20.23
C PRO A 138 4.88 14.07 -18.81
N ASN A 139 3.61 13.86 -18.46
CA ASN A 139 3.07 14.21 -17.14
C ASN A 139 3.40 13.15 -16.07
N ILE A 140 3.80 11.95 -16.47
CA ILE A 140 4.06 10.85 -15.54
C ILE A 140 5.56 10.77 -15.24
N ARG A 141 5.94 11.16 -14.02
CA ARG A 141 7.31 11.03 -13.54
C ARG A 141 7.50 9.72 -12.77
N LEU A 142 8.32 8.83 -13.31
CA LEU A 142 8.62 7.55 -12.66
C LEU A 142 9.46 7.74 -11.39
N CYS A 143 9.00 7.14 -10.29
CA CYS A 143 9.68 7.06 -9.00
C CYS A 143 9.84 5.58 -8.61
N ILE A 144 11.04 5.15 -8.24
CA ILE A 144 11.30 3.75 -7.88
C ILE A 144 11.36 3.60 -6.36
N TYR A 145 10.74 2.54 -5.83
CA TYR A 145 10.81 2.24 -4.40
C TYR A 145 11.08 0.77 -4.11
N ASN A 146 11.66 0.48 -2.95
CA ASN A 146 11.94 -0.90 -2.52
C ASN A 146 10.75 -1.48 -1.76
N THR A 147 10.38 -2.72 -2.10
CA THR A 147 9.39 -3.54 -1.39
C THR A 147 10.05 -4.60 -0.50
N THR A 148 11.37 -4.50 -0.29
CA THR A 148 12.14 -5.43 0.52
C THR A 148 11.55 -5.50 1.93
N PRO A 149 11.12 -6.68 2.42
CA PRO A 149 10.48 -6.81 3.71
C PRO A 149 11.49 -6.77 4.86
N ILE A 150 11.31 -5.81 5.76
CA ILE A 150 12.22 -5.56 6.89
C ILE A 150 11.55 -5.89 8.22
N GLU A 151 12.26 -6.65 9.04
CA GLU A 151 11.87 -7.09 10.37
C GLU A 151 13.09 -7.05 11.30
N GLY A 152 12.88 -6.86 12.60
CA GLY A 152 13.98 -6.78 13.57
C GLY A 152 13.69 -5.81 14.71
N PHE A 153 14.74 -5.24 15.30
CA PHE A 153 14.61 -4.17 16.28
C PHE A 153 13.97 -2.92 15.66
N GLN A 154 13.03 -2.29 16.34
CA GLN A 154 12.29 -1.13 15.83
C GLN A 154 13.23 0.02 15.41
N GLY A 155 14.26 0.32 16.20
CA GLY A 155 15.24 1.36 15.85
C GLY A 155 16.03 1.06 14.57
N PHE A 156 16.39 -0.20 14.35
CA PHE A 156 17.01 -0.66 13.10
C PHE A 156 16.03 -0.52 11.93
N CYS A 157 14.79 -1.01 12.09
CA CYS A 157 13.75 -0.90 11.07
C CYS A 157 13.50 0.57 10.67
N ASN A 158 13.34 1.47 11.64
CA ASN A 158 13.12 2.90 11.40
C ASN A 158 14.26 3.53 10.58
N TRP A 159 15.51 3.17 10.87
CA TRP A 159 16.67 3.65 10.10
C TRP A 159 16.63 3.16 8.64
N ILE A 160 16.33 1.88 8.43
CA ILE A 160 16.18 1.28 7.10
C ILE A 160 15.03 1.92 6.32
N PHE A 161 13.89 2.14 6.96
CA PHE A 161 12.73 2.80 6.35
C PHE A 161 13.08 4.22 5.92
N ASN A 162 13.77 4.99 6.76
CA ASN A 162 14.20 6.35 6.42
C ASN A 162 15.10 6.38 5.17
N ARG A 163 16.03 5.43 5.08
CA ARG A 163 16.90 5.24 3.90
C ARG A 163 16.16 4.77 2.64
N GLY A 164 14.93 4.27 2.79
CA GLY A 164 14.14 3.74 1.67
C GLY A 164 14.61 2.37 1.18
N TRP A 165 15.39 1.64 1.97
CA TRP A 165 15.93 0.34 1.59
C TRP A 165 14.95 -0.81 1.81
N GLY A 166 13.77 -0.53 2.38
CA GLY A 166 12.71 -1.49 2.50
C GLY A 166 11.50 -0.89 3.21
N VAL A 167 10.51 -1.74 3.47
CA VAL A 167 9.26 -1.41 4.12
C VAL A 167 8.89 -2.52 5.10
N PRO A 168 7.99 -2.29 6.07
CA PRO A 168 7.32 -3.39 6.77
C PRO A 168 6.71 -4.34 5.74
N ARG A 169 6.56 -5.61 6.09
CA ARG A 169 6.22 -6.66 5.11
C ARG A 169 4.98 -6.26 4.27
N PRO A 170 5.12 -6.01 2.95
CA PRO A 170 4.10 -5.31 2.17
C PRO A 170 3.00 -6.26 1.68
N HIS A 171 2.17 -6.74 2.61
CA HIS A 171 1.03 -7.63 2.30
C HIS A 171 -0.15 -6.94 1.61
N ASN A 172 -0.16 -5.61 1.62
CA ASN A 172 -1.12 -4.79 0.89
C ASN A 172 -0.43 -3.50 0.43
N VAL A 173 -1.08 -2.78 -0.48
CA VAL A 173 -0.55 -1.54 -1.06
C VAL A 173 -0.51 -0.37 -0.06
N LEU A 174 -1.32 -0.41 0.99
CA LEU A 174 -1.38 0.68 1.97
C LEU A 174 -0.09 0.77 2.79
N ILE A 175 0.54 -0.35 3.11
CA ILE A 175 1.81 -0.40 3.86
C ILE A 175 2.93 0.41 3.14
N PRO A 176 3.29 0.13 1.87
CA PRO A 176 4.28 0.94 1.17
C PRO A 176 3.81 2.37 0.93
N SER A 177 2.51 2.64 0.73
CA SER A 177 1.98 4.01 0.60
C SER A 177 2.22 4.85 1.85
N ILE A 178 1.93 4.31 3.04
CA ILE A 178 2.21 5.00 4.31
C ILE A 178 3.73 5.15 4.50
N ALA A 179 4.51 4.11 4.26
CA ALA A 179 5.96 4.16 4.41
C ALA A 179 6.60 5.24 3.51
N ILE A 180 6.14 5.37 2.26
CA ILE A 180 6.59 6.43 1.34
C ILE A 180 6.08 7.78 1.79
N GLY A 181 4.80 7.92 2.15
CA GLY A 181 4.25 9.17 2.68
C GLY A 181 5.04 9.69 3.89
N LEU A 182 5.47 8.80 4.79
CA LEU A 182 6.30 9.15 5.94
C LEU A 182 7.71 9.65 5.57
N ARG A 183 8.26 9.23 4.43
CA ARG A 183 9.56 9.72 3.92
C ARG A 183 9.46 11.02 3.12
N LEU A 184 8.27 11.35 2.62
CA LEU A 184 7.95 12.59 1.93
C LEU A 184 7.73 13.74 2.95
N PRO A 185 7.61 15.03 2.57
CA PRO A 185 7.64 16.13 3.55
C PRO A 185 6.42 16.21 4.47
N PHE A 186 5.33 15.47 4.16
CA PHE A 186 4.06 15.56 4.88
C PHE A 186 4.20 15.29 6.38
N ARG A 187 3.60 16.17 7.19
CA ARG A 187 3.47 16.01 8.64
C ARG A 187 2.23 15.19 9.00
N LYS A 188 1.13 15.33 8.26
CA LYS A 188 -0.12 14.61 8.47
C LYS A 188 -0.45 13.74 7.26
N ILE A 189 -0.76 12.48 7.51
CA ILE A 189 -1.14 11.50 6.49
C ILE A 189 -2.51 10.94 6.85
N TYR A 190 -3.52 11.23 6.04
CA TYR A 190 -4.89 10.73 6.22
C TYR A 190 -5.12 9.47 5.37
N LEU A 191 -5.90 8.53 5.89
CA LEU A 191 -6.25 7.28 5.21
C LEU A 191 -7.76 7.22 4.93
N ALA A 192 -8.15 7.28 3.65
CA ALA A 192 -9.52 7.06 3.18
C ALA A 192 -9.64 5.74 2.40
N GLY A 193 -10.76 5.03 2.51
CA GLY A 193 -10.95 3.73 1.86
C GLY A 193 -10.05 2.62 2.41
N ALA A 194 -9.56 2.76 3.64
CA ALA A 194 -8.69 1.79 4.30
C ALA A 194 -9.50 0.82 5.20
N ASP A 195 -10.56 0.22 4.66
CA ASP A 195 -11.58 -0.51 5.44
C ASP A 195 -10.99 -1.72 6.17
N HIS A 196 -10.28 -2.61 5.47
CA HIS A 196 -9.70 -3.84 6.05
C HIS A 196 -10.70 -4.72 6.84
N SER A 197 -12.00 -4.56 6.58
CA SER A 197 -13.10 -5.21 7.28
C SER A 197 -13.47 -6.58 6.69
N TRP A 198 -12.48 -7.36 6.23
CA TRP A 198 -12.72 -8.63 5.53
C TRP A 198 -12.94 -9.83 6.44
N LEU A 199 -12.63 -9.73 7.74
CA LEU A 199 -12.76 -10.88 8.66
C LEU A 199 -14.17 -11.48 8.69
N PRO A 200 -15.26 -10.70 8.74
CA PRO A 200 -16.62 -11.25 8.72
C PRO A 200 -17.01 -11.88 7.37
N GLU A 201 -16.25 -11.61 6.31
CA GLU A 201 -16.52 -12.10 4.95
C GLU A 201 -15.86 -13.46 4.65
N ILE A 202 -15.16 -14.03 5.64
CA ILE A 202 -14.48 -15.34 5.52
C ILE A 202 -15.43 -16.44 5.97
N THR A 203 -15.65 -17.43 5.11
CA THR A 203 -16.41 -18.64 5.43
C THR A 203 -15.63 -19.89 5.03
N VAL A 204 -15.96 -21.02 5.65
CA VAL A 204 -15.40 -22.34 5.30
C VAL A 204 -16.55 -23.27 4.98
N THR A 205 -16.51 -23.92 3.82
CA THR A 205 -17.52 -24.88 3.39
C THR A 205 -17.35 -26.24 4.08
N ASP A 206 -18.36 -27.11 4.01
CA ASP A 206 -18.29 -28.49 4.51
C ASP A 206 -17.19 -29.32 3.83
N ASP A 207 -16.80 -28.95 2.60
CA ASP A 207 -15.68 -29.54 1.86
C ASP A 207 -14.30 -28.96 2.25
N ASN A 208 -14.21 -28.21 3.36
CA ASN A 208 -13.00 -27.53 3.84
C ASN A 208 -12.41 -26.51 2.83
N VAL A 209 -13.26 -25.88 2.01
CA VAL A 209 -12.86 -24.81 1.09
C VAL A 209 -13.08 -23.46 1.77
N VAL A 210 -12.04 -22.61 1.80
CA VAL A 210 -12.14 -21.26 2.32
C VAL A 210 -12.61 -20.30 1.24
N LEU A 211 -13.71 -19.61 1.52
CA LEU A 211 -14.30 -18.57 0.66
C LEU A 211 -14.08 -17.20 1.31
N MET A 212 -13.87 -16.17 0.48
CA MET A 212 -13.80 -14.79 0.96
C MET A 212 -14.47 -13.86 -0.05
N HIS A 213 -15.34 -12.98 0.43
CA HIS A 213 -15.87 -11.91 -0.40
C HIS A 213 -14.93 -10.71 -0.37
N GLN A 214 -14.19 -10.48 -1.47
CA GLN A 214 -13.43 -9.25 -1.65
C GLN A 214 -14.33 -8.21 -2.34
N LYS A 215 -14.56 -7.09 -1.65
CA LYS A 215 -15.29 -5.94 -2.19
C LYS A 215 -14.31 -4.78 -2.35
N HIS A 216 -14.03 -4.36 -3.59
CA HIS A 216 -13.33 -3.10 -3.88
C HIS A 216 -14.32 -2.04 -4.38
N PHE A 217 -14.02 -0.75 -4.21
CA PHE A 217 -14.95 0.33 -4.61
C PHE A 217 -15.22 0.40 -6.11
N TYR A 218 -14.31 -0.14 -6.95
CA TYR A 218 -14.43 -0.16 -8.41
C TYR A 218 -15.14 -1.41 -8.95
N ASP A 219 -15.50 -2.37 -8.08
CA ASP A 219 -16.22 -3.57 -8.49
C ASP A 219 -17.72 -3.26 -8.58
N GLN A 220 -18.16 -2.69 -9.71
CA GLN A 220 -19.59 -2.45 -9.98
C GLN A 220 -20.36 -3.78 -10.01
N ASN A 221 -21.04 -4.12 -8.89
CA ASN A 221 -22.02 -5.20 -8.74
C ASN A 221 -21.58 -6.65 -9.06
N LYS A 222 -20.27 -6.96 -9.05
CA LYS A 222 -19.74 -8.31 -9.38
C LYS A 222 -19.03 -9.04 -8.24
N SER A 223 -19.04 -8.53 -7.02
CA SER A 223 -18.39 -9.19 -5.88
C SER A 223 -19.19 -10.44 -5.47
N GLN A 224 -18.81 -11.59 -6.02
CA GLN A 224 -19.27 -12.91 -5.56
C GLN A 224 -18.24 -13.52 -4.60
N ALA A 225 -18.69 -14.45 -3.75
CA ALA A 225 -17.78 -15.24 -2.93
C ALA A 225 -16.84 -15.99 -3.88
N ALA A 226 -15.53 -15.77 -3.77
CA ALA A 226 -14.55 -16.48 -4.56
C ALA A 226 -13.65 -17.30 -3.64
N THR A 227 -13.17 -18.43 -4.13
CA THR A 227 -12.09 -19.17 -3.47
C THR A 227 -10.88 -18.26 -3.36
N VAL A 228 -10.33 -18.14 -2.15
CA VAL A 228 -9.10 -17.36 -1.95
C VAL A 228 -7.95 -18.12 -2.61
N LYS A 229 -7.44 -17.60 -3.72
CA LYS A 229 -6.29 -18.19 -4.42
C LYS A 229 -4.99 -17.64 -3.86
N GLN A 230 -4.02 -18.52 -3.60
CA GLN A 230 -2.62 -18.14 -3.37
C GLN A 230 -1.97 -17.61 -4.65
N GLU A 231 -0.76 -17.07 -4.57
CA GLU A 231 0.03 -16.63 -5.74
C GLU A 231 0.26 -17.77 -6.76
N ASN A 232 0.10 -19.03 -6.36
CA ASN A 232 0.16 -20.23 -7.21
C ASN A 232 -1.23 -20.77 -7.65
N LEU A 233 -2.29 -19.98 -7.49
CA LEU A 233 -3.67 -20.28 -7.90
C LEU A 233 -4.39 -21.41 -7.12
N ASN A 234 -3.81 -21.95 -6.05
CA ASN A 234 -4.46 -22.94 -5.16
C ASN A 234 -5.28 -22.29 -4.04
N SER A 235 -6.27 -23.01 -3.49
CA SER A 235 -7.07 -22.52 -2.36
C SER A 235 -6.18 -22.28 -1.12
N ALA A 236 -6.25 -21.07 -0.56
CA ALA A 236 -5.51 -20.71 0.63
C ALA A 236 -6.17 -21.34 1.87
N ARG A 237 -5.37 -21.97 2.73
CA ARG A 237 -5.83 -22.45 4.04
C ARG A 237 -6.17 -21.26 4.95
N LEU A 238 -7.16 -21.42 5.83
CA LEU A 238 -7.63 -20.35 6.72
C LEU A 238 -6.49 -19.76 7.56
N TYR A 239 -5.64 -20.61 8.15
CA TYR A 239 -4.51 -20.14 8.97
C TYR A 239 -3.52 -19.28 8.18
N THR A 240 -3.34 -19.53 6.88
CA THR A 240 -2.48 -18.70 6.01
C THR A 240 -3.10 -17.32 5.82
N ILE A 241 -4.42 -17.26 5.61
CA ILE A 241 -5.16 -15.99 5.45
C ILE A 241 -5.06 -15.17 6.74
N LEU A 242 -5.36 -15.80 7.89
CA LEU A 242 -5.27 -15.15 9.20
C LEU A 242 -3.84 -14.70 9.51
N TYR A 243 -2.83 -15.49 9.15
CA TYR A 243 -1.43 -15.09 9.28
C TYR A 243 -1.11 -13.85 8.42
N HIS A 244 -1.54 -13.80 7.16
CA HIS A 244 -1.34 -12.61 6.32
C HIS A 244 -2.04 -11.37 6.89
N MET A 245 -3.25 -11.53 7.43
CA MET A 245 -3.95 -10.44 8.13
C MET A 245 -3.16 -9.99 9.36
N TYR A 246 -2.73 -10.92 10.21
CA TYR A 246 -1.88 -10.61 11.37
C TYR A 246 -0.64 -9.80 10.98
N VAL A 247 0.08 -10.23 9.93
CA VAL A 247 1.28 -9.51 9.51
C VAL A 247 0.95 -8.11 8.94
N ALA A 248 -0.16 -7.98 8.22
CA ALA A 248 -0.62 -6.68 7.72
C ALA A 248 -0.97 -5.72 8.87
N PHE A 249 -1.79 -6.16 9.83
CA PHE A 249 -2.19 -5.32 10.98
C PHE A 249 -0.99 -4.96 11.86
N LYS A 250 -0.11 -5.93 12.14
CA LYS A 250 1.15 -5.68 12.86
C LYS A 250 2.01 -4.64 12.16
N SER A 251 2.05 -4.64 10.82
CA SER A 251 2.83 -3.67 10.05
C SER A 251 2.33 -2.23 10.25
N TYR A 252 1.03 -2.02 10.51
CA TYR A 252 0.52 -0.70 10.83
C TYR A 252 1.03 -0.15 12.16
N PHE A 253 1.17 -1.00 13.19
CA PHE A 253 1.81 -0.59 14.45
C PHE A 253 3.30 -0.26 14.26
N VAL A 254 4.01 -1.01 13.41
CA VAL A 254 5.41 -0.68 13.06
C VAL A 254 5.49 0.69 12.37
N LEU A 255 4.52 1.02 11.52
CA LEU A 255 4.44 2.31 10.83
C LEU A 255 4.01 3.45 11.76
N GLU A 256 3.14 3.20 12.73
CA GLU A 256 2.77 4.18 13.76
C GLU A 256 4.00 4.56 14.58
N ASP A 257 4.76 3.56 15.05
CA ASP A 257 5.94 3.81 15.86
C ASP A 257 7.02 4.56 15.06
N TYR A 258 7.14 4.24 13.77
CA TYR A 258 7.98 4.97 12.83
C TYR A 258 7.51 6.42 12.62
N ALA A 259 6.20 6.65 12.44
CA ALA A 259 5.62 7.99 12.31
C ALA A 259 5.90 8.85 13.55
N ARG A 260 5.68 8.27 14.74
CA ARG A 260 5.98 8.90 16.03
C ARG A 260 7.45 9.29 16.16
N LYS A 261 8.38 8.40 15.73
CA LYS A 261 9.82 8.70 15.72
C LYS A 261 10.18 9.87 14.80
N LEU A 262 9.43 10.07 13.71
CA LEU A 262 9.60 11.20 12.79
C LEU A 262 8.87 12.48 13.24
N GLY A 263 8.07 12.44 14.31
CA GLY A 263 7.21 13.56 14.70
C GLY A 263 6.05 13.80 13.73
N LYS A 264 5.58 12.75 13.07
CA LYS A 264 4.50 12.78 12.07
C LYS A 264 3.27 12.01 12.56
N GLU A 265 2.12 12.29 11.95
CA GLU A 265 0.85 11.66 12.30
C GLU A 265 0.26 10.92 11.11
N VAL A 266 -0.15 9.67 11.34
CA VAL A 266 -1.02 8.92 10.44
C VAL A 266 -2.40 8.86 11.08
N ILE A 267 -3.43 9.28 10.34
CA ILE A 267 -4.79 9.47 10.83
C ILE A 267 -5.74 8.67 9.95
N ASN A 268 -6.49 7.76 10.57
CA ASN A 268 -7.49 6.96 9.90
C ASN A 268 -8.84 7.69 9.90
N ILE A 269 -9.29 8.13 8.72
CA ILE A 269 -10.61 8.76 8.51
C ILE A 269 -11.63 7.78 7.92
N THR A 270 -11.24 6.52 7.72
CA THR A 270 -12.10 5.51 7.11
C THR A 270 -13.14 5.02 8.12
N PRO A 271 -14.44 5.16 7.84
CA PRO A 271 -15.49 4.67 8.73
C PRO A 271 -15.43 3.14 8.83
N ALA A 272 -15.70 2.61 10.03
CA ALA A 272 -15.69 1.17 10.32
C ALA A 272 -14.39 0.42 9.95
N SER A 273 -13.29 1.13 9.69
CA SER A 273 -12.00 0.51 9.37
C SER A 273 -11.53 -0.38 10.50
N TYR A 274 -10.97 -1.56 10.19
CA TYR A 274 -10.41 -2.47 11.19
C TYR A 274 -8.98 -2.10 11.58
N ILE A 275 -8.35 -1.12 10.91
CA ILE A 275 -7.02 -0.65 11.28
C ILE A 275 -7.13 0.13 12.59
N ASP A 276 -6.55 -0.43 13.65
CA ASP A 276 -6.56 0.07 15.03
C ASP A 276 -5.24 0.74 15.46
N ALA A 277 -4.21 0.66 14.62
CA ALA A 277 -2.90 1.25 14.92
C ALA A 277 -2.90 2.78 14.93
N PHE A 278 -3.77 3.44 14.16
CA PHE A 278 -3.70 4.89 13.91
C PHE A 278 -4.83 5.66 14.60
N LYS A 279 -4.57 6.94 14.96
CA LYS A 279 -5.59 7.85 15.50
C LYS A 279 -6.78 7.93 14.55
N ARG A 280 -8.00 7.95 15.10
CA ARG A 280 -9.23 8.11 14.31
C ARG A 280 -9.68 9.56 14.27
N MET A 281 -10.21 9.97 13.13
CA MET A 281 -10.89 11.25 12.96
C MET A 281 -12.15 11.03 12.12
N LYS A 282 -13.28 11.58 12.55
CA LYS A 282 -14.51 11.59 11.76
C LYS A 282 -14.55 12.86 10.92
N ILE A 283 -15.02 12.73 9.69
CA ILE A 283 -15.20 13.81 8.72
C ILE A 283 -16.62 13.78 8.17
#